data_AF-A0A8X6F1F6-F1
#
_entry.id   AF-A0A8X6F1F6-F1
#
_cell.length_a   1.000
_cell.length_b   1.000
_cell.length_c   1.000
_cell.angle_alpha   90.00
_cell.angle_beta   90.00
_cell.angle_gamma   90.00
#
_symmetry.space_group_name_H-M   'P 1'
#
loop_
_entity.id
_entity.type
_entity.pdbx_description
1 polymer ?
#
loop_
_entity_poly.entity_id
_entity_poly.type
_entity_poly.pdbx_seq_one_letter_code
_entity_poly.pdbx_strand_id
1 'polypeptide(L)'
;MSKEILVVLNRKRGSVKAQLTRIKYFINNPDEKDKIKLESKMDTLKGLKIKLSDIRNEYYEVVLKDSDLEPLELKILDLEDVIAKISR
;
A
#
# COMPACT_ATOMS: atom_id res chain seq x y z
N MET A 1 -41.85 -33.61 -17.65
CA MET A 1 -41.14 -32.39 -18.08
C MET A 1 -40.98 -31.33 -16.97
N SER A 2 -41.94 -31.15 -16.04
CA SER A 2 -41.89 -30.09 -15.00
C SER A 2 -40.89 -30.31 -13.86
N LYS A 3 -40.63 -31.56 -13.44
CA LYS A 3 -39.74 -31.89 -12.32
C LYS A 3 -38.26 -31.57 -12.59
N GLU A 4 -37.76 -31.82 -13.78
CA GLU A 4 -36.36 -31.54 -14.13
C GLU A 4 -36.07 -30.03 -14.19
N ILE A 5 -37.00 -29.25 -14.72
CA ILE A 5 -36.92 -27.78 -14.75
C ILE A 5 -36.85 -27.23 -13.32
N LEU A 6 -37.67 -27.75 -12.41
CA LEU A 6 -37.65 -27.37 -10.99
C LEU A 6 -36.30 -27.69 -10.30
N VAL A 7 -35.67 -28.82 -10.63
CA VAL A 7 -34.35 -29.18 -10.09
C VAL A 7 -33.27 -28.23 -10.59
N VAL A 8 -33.28 -27.92 -11.90
CA VAL A 8 -32.33 -26.97 -12.50
C VAL A 8 -32.50 -25.58 -11.90
N LEU A 9 -33.73 -25.10 -11.74
CA LEU A 9 -34.03 -23.81 -11.10
C LEU A 9 -33.55 -23.78 -9.65
N ASN A 10 -33.75 -24.85 -8.88
CA ASN A 10 -33.27 -24.93 -7.50
C ASN A 10 -31.74 -24.92 -7.40
N ARG A 11 -31.03 -25.60 -8.31
CA ARG A 11 -29.56 -25.56 -8.38
C ARG A 11 -29.06 -24.15 -8.72
N LYS A 12 -29.67 -23.49 -9.72
CA LYS A 12 -29.33 -22.10 -10.06
C LYS A 12 -29.60 -21.15 -8.89
N ARG A 13 -30.74 -21.30 -8.21
CA ARG A 13 -31.06 -20.53 -7.00
C ARG A 13 -30.01 -20.72 -5.90
N GLY A 14 -29.58 -21.95 -5.65
CA GLY A 14 -28.51 -22.25 -4.70
C GLY A 14 -27.17 -21.59 -5.08
N SER A 15 -26.81 -21.66 -6.37
CA SER A 15 -25.60 -21.01 -6.90
C SER A 15 -25.64 -19.48 -6.72
N VAL A 16 -26.74 -18.83 -7.09
CA VAL A 16 -26.92 -17.38 -6.90
C VAL A 16 -26.84 -17.01 -5.42
N LYS A 17 -27.48 -17.78 -4.53
CA LYS A 17 -27.41 -17.54 -3.08
C LYS A 17 -25.97 -17.64 -2.56
N ALA A 18 -25.21 -18.65 -2.99
CA ALA A 18 -23.82 -18.81 -2.61
C ALA A 18 -22.91 -17.67 -3.13
N GLN A 19 -23.16 -17.19 -4.36
CA GLN A 19 -22.46 -16.04 -4.92
C GLN A 19 -22.78 -14.75 -4.16
N LEU A 20 -24.04 -14.51 -3.81
CA LEU A 20 -24.45 -13.37 -2.99
C LEU A 20 -23.79 -13.39 -1.61
N THR A 21 -23.70 -14.57 -0.97
CA THR A 21 -22.98 -14.72 0.30
C THR A 21 -21.50 -14.37 0.16
N ARG A 22 -20.84 -14.80 -0.92
CA ARG A 22 -19.43 -14.45 -1.20
C ARG A 22 -19.25 -12.95 -1.42
N ILE A 23 -20.10 -12.32 -2.22
CA ILE A 23 -20.06 -10.87 -2.46
C ILE A 23 -20.27 -10.12 -1.14
N LYS A 24 -21.25 -10.52 -0.33
CA LYS A 24 -21.51 -9.91 0.99
C LYS A 24 -20.31 -10.06 1.93
N TYR A 25 -19.60 -11.20 1.88
CA TYR A 25 -18.37 -11.40 2.62
C TYR A 25 -17.28 -10.42 2.18
N PHE A 26 -17.02 -10.26 0.87
CA PHE A 26 -16.01 -9.33 0.37
C PHE A 26 -16.34 -7.86 0.66
N ILE A 27 -17.62 -7.48 0.60
CA ILE A 27 -18.07 -6.12 0.96
C ILE A 27 -17.82 -5.84 2.45
N ASN A 28 -18.07 -6.83 3.31
CA ASN A 28 -17.97 -6.68 4.76
C ASN A 28 -16.55 -6.92 5.29
N ASN A 29 -15.69 -7.56 4.50
CA ASN A 29 -14.29 -7.82 4.79
C ASN A 29 -13.48 -7.29 3.61
N PRO A 30 -13.52 -5.96 3.34
CA PRO A 30 -12.55 -5.37 2.43
C PRO A 30 -11.18 -5.76 2.95
N ASP A 31 -10.24 -6.15 2.09
CA ASP A 31 -8.97 -6.77 2.49
C ASP A 31 -8.18 -5.85 3.44
N GLU A 32 -8.49 -5.96 4.72
CA GLU A 32 -8.14 -4.98 5.75
C GLU A 32 -6.63 -5.01 5.98
N LYS A 33 -6.02 -6.17 5.69
CA LYS A 33 -4.57 -6.34 5.59
C LYS A 33 -3.96 -5.49 4.49
N ASP A 34 -4.56 -5.46 3.29
CA ASP A 34 -4.05 -4.63 2.20
C ASP A 34 -4.24 -3.14 2.50
N LYS A 35 -5.36 -2.77 3.11
CA LYS A 35 -5.59 -1.39 3.57
C LYS A 35 -4.53 -0.96 4.59
N ILE A 36 -4.31 -1.73 5.65
CA ILE A 36 -3.31 -1.44 6.68
C ILE A 36 -1.89 -1.38 6.07
N LYS A 37 -1.57 -2.28 5.13
CA LYS A 37 -0.30 -2.27 4.42
C LYS A 37 -0.12 -1.01 3.59
N LEU A 38 -1.15 -0.56 2.88
CA LEU A 38 -1.13 0.67 2.08
C LEU A 38 -1.02 1.92 2.94
N GLU A 39 -1.75 1.98 4.06
CA GLU A 39 -1.67 3.08 5.04
C GLU A 39 -0.26 3.19 5.62
N SER A 40 0.34 2.06 6.03
CA SER A 40 1.73 2.02 6.52
C SER A 40 2.75 2.49 5.48
N LYS A 41 2.62 2.05 4.21
CA LYS A 41 3.47 2.53 3.11
C LYS A 41 3.29 4.04 2.91
N MET A 42 2.06 4.55 2.99
CA MET A 42 1.75 5.98 2.85
C MET A 42 2.39 6.82 3.96
N ASP A 43 2.32 6.38 5.21
CA ASP A 43 2.93 7.10 6.32
C ASP A 43 4.46 7.10 6.22
N THR A 44 5.05 5.99 5.76
CA THR A 44 6.49 5.94 5.48
C THR A 44 6.88 6.94 4.38
N LEU A 45 6.09 7.07 3.31
CA LEU A 45 6.32 8.06 2.25
C LEU A 45 6.21 9.51 2.74
N LYS A 46 5.26 9.82 3.63
CA LYS A 46 5.17 11.14 4.26
C LYS A 46 6.43 11.45 5.06
N GLY A 47 6.93 10.49 5.83
CA GLY A 47 8.17 10.63 6.58
C GLY A 47 9.40 10.86 5.69
N LEU A 48 9.50 10.12 4.58
CA LEU A 48 10.57 10.31 3.58
C LEU A 48 10.54 11.71 2.96
N LYS A 49 9.35 12.24 2.66
CA LYS A 49 9.20 13.60 2.10
C LYS A 49 9.77 14.67 3.03
N ILE A 50 9.56 14.52 4.35
CA ILE A 50 10.10 15.44 5.35
C ILE A 50 11.63 15.35 5.35
N LYS A 51 12.18 14.13 5.50
CA LYS A 51 13.64 13.91 5.51
C LYS A 51 14.33 14.42 4.25
N LEU A 52 13.71 14.26 3.08
CA LEU A 52 14.25 14.78 1.82
C LEU A 52 14.29 16.32 1.82
N SER A 53 13.27 16.97 2.39
CA SER A 53 13.26 18.43 2.55
C SER A 53 14.37 18.89 3.50
N ASP A 54 14.64 18.14 4.56
CA ASP A 54 15.71 18.46 5.51
C ASP A 54 17.09 18.33 4.86
N ILE A 55 17.36 17.21 4.18
CA ILE A 55 18.62 17.01 3.43
C ILE A 55 18.80 18.10 2.37
N ARG A 56 17.73 18.46 1.64
CA ARG A 56 17.80 19.55 0.66
C ARG A 56 18.21 20.86 1.33
N ASN A 57 17.66 21.18 2.49
CA ASN A 57 18.00 22.42 3.20
C ASN A 57 19.46 22.36 3.73
N GLU A 58 19.88 21.22 4.29
CA GLU A 58 21.26 20.99 4.74
C GLU A 58 22.26 21.09 3.59
N TYR A 59 21.94 20.57 2.40
CA TYR A 59 22.77 20.70 1.20
C TYR A 59 23.09 22.17 0.89
N TYR A 60 22.07 23.03 0.87
CA TYR A 60 22.28 24.46 0.60
C TYR A 60 23.18 25.11 1.66
N GLU A 61 23.02 24.76 2.94
CA GLU A 61 23.86 25.27 4.03
C GLU A 61 25.33 24.80 3.92
N VAL A 62 25.55 23.53 3.55
CA VAL A 62 26.89 22.95 3.40
C VAL A 62 27.61 23.55 2.19
N VAL A 63 26.92 23.66 1.06
CA VAL A 63 27.48 24.25 -0.17
C VAL A 63 27.80 25.74 0.01
N LEU A 64 26.97 26.50 0.72
CA LEU A 64 27.25 27.92 1.00
C LEU A 64 28.46 28.12 1.93
N LYS A 65 28.81 27.12 2.74
CA LYS A 65 29.90 27.18 3.71
C LYS A 65 31.18 26.47 3.24
N ASP A 66 31.17 25.89 2.03
CA ASP A 66 32.26 25.08 1.49
C ASP A 66 32.68 23.95 2.47
N SER A 67 31.67 23.38 3.13
CA SER A 67 31.83 22.35 4.17
C SER A 67 31.83 20.93 3.57
N ASP A 68 32.23 19.94 4.38
CA ASP A 68 32.23 18.53 4.03
C ASP A 68 30.82 18.00 3.70
N LEU A 69 30.70 17.29 2.57
CA LEU A 69 29.48 16.71 2.03
C LEU A 69 29.27 15.24 2.42
N GLU A 70 30.30 14.56 2.93
CA GLU A 70 30.25 13.13 3.28
C GLU A 70 29.08 12.79 4.24
N PRO A 71 28.77 13.60 5.28
CA PRO A 71 27.62 13.33 6.14
C PRO A 71 26.27 13.39 5.42
N LEU A 72 26.18 14.21 4.36
CA LEU A 72 24.97 14.36 3.56
C LEU A 72 24.79 13.15 2.62
N GLU A 73 25.88 12.66 2.04
CA GLU A 73 25.87 11.44 1.21
C GLU A 73 25.40 10.22 2.01
N LEU A 74 25.89 10.05 3.25
CA LEU A 74 25.43 8.97 4.14
C LEU A 74 23.92 9.04 4.41
N LYS A 75 23.37 10.24 4.64
CA LYS A 75 21.93 10.43 4.84
C LYS A 75 21.11 10.09 3.59
N ILE A 76 21.66 10.34 2.40
CA ILE A 76 21.02 9.98 1.12
C ILE A 76 20.99 8.46 0.95
N LEU A 77 22.11 7.76 1.22
CA LEU A 77 22.18 6.31 1.17
C LEU A 77 21.17 5.64 2.12
N ASP A 78 21.03 6.17 3.34
CA ASP A 78 20.01 5.71 4.30
C ASP A 78 18.58 5.87 3.76
N LEU A 79 18.30 6.94 3.00
CA LEU A 79 16.99 7.14 2.36
C LEU A 79 16.75 6.15 1.23
N GLU A 80 17.76 5.86 0.40
CA GLU A 80 17.65 4.88 -0.68
C GLU A 80 17.28 3.49 -0.14
N ASP A 81 17.88 3.10 0.98
CA ASP A 81 17.60 1.84 1.66
C ASP A 81 16.17 1.75 2.20
N VAL A 82 15.63 2.86 2.73
CA VAL A 82 14.23 2.93 3.19
C VAL A 82 13.28 2.89 2.00
N ILE A 83 13.57 3.57 0.89
CA ILE A 83 12.78 3.55 -0.34
C ILE A 83 12.73 2.13 -0.92
N ALA A 84 13.86 1.41 -0.94
CA ALA A 84 13.93 0.04 -1.42
C ALA A 84 13.01 -0.91 -0.63
N LYS A 85 12.82 -0.68 0.68
CA LYS A 85 11.93 -1.47 1.54
C LYS A 85 10.45 -1.19 1.28
N ILE A 86 10.08 0.02 0.84
CA ILE A 86 8.69 0.38 0.49
C ILE A 86 8.29 -0.21 -0.87
N SER A 87 9.25 -0.32 -1.79
CA SER A 87 9.02 -0.81 -3.16
C SER A 87 8.89 -2.32 -3.29
N ARG A 88 9.19 -3.08 -2.22
CA ARG A 88 8.99 -4.54 -2.11
C ARG A 88 7.62 -4.88 -1.48
#